data_AF-A0A2N4YRD5-F1
#
_entry.id   AF-A0A2N4YRD5-F1
#
_cell.length_a   1.000
_cell.length_b   1.000
_cell.length_c   1.000
_cell.angle_alpha   90.00
_cell.angle_beta   90.00
_cell.angle_gamma   90.00
#
_symmetry.space_group_name_H-M   'P 1'
#
loop_
_entity.id
_entity.type
_entity.pdbx_description
1 polymer ?
#
loop_
_entity_poly.entity_id
_entity_poly.type
_entity_poly.pdbx_seq_one_letter_code
_entity_poly.pdbx_strand_id
1 'polypeptide(L)' 'MTQPIFLIGPRGCGKTTVGHALARARHFQFSDTDHRLQAHEQRTVAEIVQAEGWARFRELETLSLKA' A
#
# COMPACT_ATOMS: atom_id res chain seq x y z
N MET A 1 15.46 6.02 17.15
CA MET A 1 14.09 5.89 16.60
C MET A 1 14.20 5.22 15.24
N THR A 2 13.50 4.13 15.00
CA THR A 2 13.44 3.48 13.68
C THR A 2 12.36 4.15 12.84
N GLN A 3 12.75 4.82 11.76
CA GLN A 3 11.82 5.45 10.82
C GLN A 3 11.33 4.41 9.78
N PRO A 4 10.07 4.49 9.33
CA PRO A 4 9.58 3.66 8.23
C PRO A 4 10.29 4.00 6.91
N ILE A 5 10.47 2.99 6.06
CA ILE A 5 11.03 3.14 4.71
C ILE A 5 9.88 3.01 3.72
N PHE A 6 9.67 4.05 2.90
CA PHE A 6 8.67 4.05 1.84
C PHE A 6 9.30 3.69 0.50
N LEU A 7 8.72 2.71 -0.19
CA LEU A 7 9.09 2.34 -1.55
C LEU A 7 8.09 2.97 -2.52
N ILE A 8 8.57 3.89 -3.37
CA ILE A 8 7.76 4.58 -4.37
C ILE A 8 8.11 4.13 -5.79
N GLY A 9 7.16 4.25 -6.70
CA GLY A 9 7.34 3.88 -8.11
C GLY A 9 6.07 3.28 -8.73
N PRO A 10 6.03 3.09 -10.05
CA PRO A 10 4.86 2.57 -10.74
C PRO A 10 4.52 1.12 -10.35
N ARG A 11 3.29 0.68 -10.62
CA ARG A 11 2.91 -0.74 -10.42
C ARG A 11 3.76 -1.62 -11.33
N GLY A 12 4.20 -2.78 -10.83
CA GLY A 12 5.03 -3.73 -11.60
C GLY A 12 6.54 -3.44 -11.60
N CYS A 13 7.04 -2.35 -11.02
CA CYS A 13 8.49 -2.09 -10.93
C CYS A 13 9.24 -2.90 -9.85
N GLY A 14 8.57 -3.87 -9.21
CA GLY A 14 9.19 -4.76 -8.23
C GLY A 14 9.19 -4.29 -6.76
N LYS A 15 8.41 -3.26 -6.40
CA LYS A 15 8.34 -2.73 -5.01
C LYS A 15 8.05 -3.80 -3.97
N THR A 16 7.09 -4.68 -4.22
CA THR A 16 6.71 -5.75 -3.31
C THR A 16 7.86 -6.75 -3.12
N THR A 17 8.49 -7.17 -4.21
CA THR A 17 9.63 -8.09 -4.18
C THR A 17 10.83 -7.51 -3.42
N VAL A 18 11.21 -6.27 -3.76
CA VAL A 18 12.33 -5.57 -3.10
C VAL A 18 11.99 -5.28 -1.64
N GLY A 19 10.76 -4.89 -1.33
CA GLY A 19 10.29 -4.59 0.02
C GLY A 19 10.35 -5.79 0.95
N HIS A 20 9.95 -6.99 0.48
CA HIS A 20 10.11 -8.21 1.26
C HIS A 20 11.58 -8.55 1.54
N ALA A 21 12.46 -8.39 0.53
CA ALA A 21 13.90 -8.63 0.71
C ALA A 21 14.52 -7.64 1.70
N LEU A 22 14.18 -6.35 1.57
CA LEU A 22 14.63 -5.29 2.47
C LEU A 22 14.16 -5.51 3.91
N ALA A 23 12.88 -5.85 4.09
CA ALA A 23 12.30 -6.11 5.39
C ALA A 23 13.02 -7.27 6.10
N ARG A 24 13.28 -8.36 5.37
CA ARG A 24 14.06 -9.50 5.89
C ARG A 24 15.48 -9.12 6.29
N ALA A 25 16.18 -8.37 5.43
CA ALA A 25 17.56 -7.97 5.66
C ALA A 25 17.72 -6.97 6.82
N ARG A 26 16.67 -6.22 7.16
CA ARG A 26 16.68 -5.21 8.23
C ARG A 26 15.86 -5.61 9.46
N HIS A 27 15.32 -6.82 9.50
CA HIS A 27 14.38 -7.28 10.53
C HIS A 27 13.17 -6.34 10.72
N PHE A 28 12.67 -5.80 9.62
CA PHE A 28 11.47 -4.97 9.59
C PHE A 28 10.27 -5.82 9.17
N GLN A 29 9.08 -5.28 9.42
CA GLN A 29 7.85 -5.79 8.81
C GLN A 29 7.67 -5.12 7.44
N PHE A 30 7.13 -5.88 6.47
CA PHE A 30 6.71 -5.36 5.18
C PHE A 30 5.19 -5.13 5.19
N SER A 31 4.76 -4.00 4.65
CA SER A 31 3.36 -3.66 4.47
C SER A 31 3.15 -3.07 3.08
N ASP A 32 2.16 -3.58 2.36
CA ASP A 32 1.70 -3.03 1.08
C ASP A 32 0.43 -2.21 1.31
N THR A 33 0.42 -0.95 0.87
CA THR A 33 -0.68 -0.01 1.12
C THR A 33 -1.97 -0.42 0.42
N ASP A 34 -1.88 -0.97 -0.80
CA ASP A 34 -3.06 -1.41 -1.55
C ASP A 34 -3.69 -2.65 -0.89
N HIS A 35 -2.87 -3.58 -0.41
CA HIS A 35 -3.37 -4.74 0.32
C HIS A 35 -4.00 -4.35 1.66
N ARG A 36 -3.39 -3.44 2.42
CA ARG A 36 -3.99 -2.97 3.68
C ARG A 36 -5.32 -2.28 3.45
N LEU A 37 -5.39 -1.40 2.46
CA LEU A 37 -6.60 -0.67 2.12
C LEU A 37 -7.73 -1.64 1.76
N GLN A 38 -7.47 -2.62 0.89
CA GLN A 38 -8.49 -3.60 0.51
C GLN A 38 -8.93 -4.49 1.68
N ALA A 39 -8.02 -4.86 2.57
CA ALA A 39 -8.36 -5.59 3.79
C ALA A 39 -9.19 -4.75 4.78
N HIS A 40 -8.95 -3.45 4.85
CA HIS A 40 -9.75 -2.53 5.68
C HIS A 40 -11.15 -2.30 5.07
N GLU A 41 -11.22 -1.99 3.78
CA GLU A 41 -12.47 -1.67 3.08
C GLU A 41 -13.32 -2.91 2.76
N GLN A 42 -12.76 -4.12 2.88
CA GLN A 42 -13.39 -5.38 2.46
C GLN A 42 -13.87 -5.34 1.00
N ARG A 43 -13.16 -4.57 0.17
CA ARG A 43 -13.49 -4.28 -1.24
C ARG A 43 -12.19 -4.18 -2.03
N THR A 44 -12.23 -4.67 -3.26
CA THR A 44 -11.15 -4.53 -4.23
C THR A 44 -11.05 -3.09 -4.74
N VAL A 45 -9.88 -2.72 -5.28
CA VAL A 45 -9.71 -1.43 -5.96
C VAL A 45 -10.77 -1.22 -7.06
N ALA A 46 -11.09 -2.27 -7.81
CA ALA A 46 -12.09 -2.22 -8.87
C ALA A 46 -13.49 -1.88 -8.32
N GLU A 47 -13.92 -2.51 -7.23
CA GLU A 47 -15.22 -2.24 -6.59
C GLU A 47 -15.31 -0.82 -6.00
N ILE A 48 -14.20 -0.30 -5.46
CA ILE A 48 -14.14 1.07 -4.96
C ILE A 48 -14.25 2.06 -6.11
N VAL A 49 -13.44 1.90 -7.15
CA VAL A 49 -13.42 2.80 -8.30
C VAL A 49 -14.73 2.74 -9.08
N GLN A 50 -15.35 1.57 -9.22
CA GLN A 50 -16.64 1.43 -9.90
C GLN A 50 -17.78 2.13 -9.14
N ALA A 51 -17.77 2.09 -7.81
CA ALA A 51 -18.83 2.69 -6.99
C ALA A 51 -18.62 4.19 -6.71
N GLU A 52 -17.38 4.61 -6.47
CA GLU A 52 -17.06 5.94 -5.91
C GLU A 52 -16.02 6.71 -6.74
N GLY A 53 -15.46 6.10 -7.79
CA GLY A 53 -14.48 6.72 -8.67
C GLY A 53 -13.06 6.78 -8.12
N TRP A 54 -12.13 7.23 -8.96
CA TRP A 54 -10.71 7.32 -8.62
C TRP A 54 -10.40 8.35 -7.54
N ALA A 55 -11.16 9.44 -7.46
CA ALA A 55 -10.95 10.47 -6.45
C ALA A 55 -11.06 9.89 -5.03
N ARG A 56 -12.11 9.10 -4.79
CA ARG A 56 -12.31 8.42 -3.51
C ARG A 56 -11.21 7.42 -3.20
N PHE A 57 -10.80 6.62 -4.19
CA PHE A 57 -9.68 5.69 -4.01
C PHE A 57 -8.40 6.41 -3.57
N ARG A 58 -8.10 7.59 -4.13
CA ARG A 58 -6.92 8.39 -3.74
C ARG A 58 -7.02 8.98 -2.34
N GLU A 59 -8.22 9.34 -1.88
CA GLU A 59 -8.44 9.74 -0.49
C GLU A 59 -8.15 8.57 0.47
N LEU A 60 -8.68 7.38 0.17
CA LEU A 60 -8.45 6.17 0.95
C LEU A 60 -6.97 5.76 0.98
N GLU A 61 -6.27 5.88 -0.16
CA GLU A 61 -4.82 5.65 -0.26
C GLU A 61 -4.04 6.62 0.66
N THR A 62 -4.44 7.90 0.66
CA THR A 62 -3.82 8.93 1.52
C THR A 62 -4.06 8.66 3.00
N LEU A 63 -5.28 8.26 3.37
CA LEU A 63 -5.59 7.87 4.75
C LEU A 63 -4.78 6.65 5.18
N SER A 64 -4.63 5.68 4.28
CA SER A 64 -3.83 4.47 4.52
C SER A 64 -2.35 4.76 4.77
N LEU A 65 -1.78 5.86 4.27
CA LEU A 65 -0.38 6.24 4.52
C LEU A 65 -0.13 6.90 5.89
N LYS A 66 -1.18 7.47 6.51
CA LYS A 66 -1.07 8.21 7.78
C LYS A 66 -1.26 7.33 9.02
N ALA A 67 -1.70 6.09 8.83
CA ALA A 67 -1.93 5.07 9.84
C ALA A 67 -0.71 4.15 9.98
#